data_AF-A0A7J4HN00-F1
#
_entry.id   AF-A0A7J4HN00-F1
#
_cell.length_a   1.000
_cell.length_b   1.000
_cell.length_c   1.000
_cell.angle_alpha   90.00
_cell.angle_beta   90.00
_cell.angle_gamma   90.00
#
_symmetry.space_group_name_H-M   'P 1'
#
loop_
_entity.id
_entity.type
_entity.pdbx_description
1 polymer ?
#
loop_
_entity_poly.entity_id
_entity_poly.type
_entity_poly.pdbx_seq_one_letter_code
_entity_poly.pdbx_strand_id
1 'polypeptide(L)'
;MIINQELVKRIKDHFDLNIYETKVWLALLSKGIVSAGETAEISGVPRSRTYDVLESLAKRGFAIVKIGKPVKYIAIDPKVVIDKLKTKALNQAQEKVKSLTNLKDAPEYEELQNLHKVSILPIKAESLSGNLKGRSNILSKIREIFNNSEKEVLLSTSIEDFEEKSRVFLPLIKKLNEDKLKVKIALSGDVEKIKKLNFKNNLKAKSINNTGRFYIADKKEIIFMINPENSDEEVGIWLNSPYFANAFNNLFKNSMKTN
;
A
#
# COMPACT_ATOMS: atom_id res chain seq x y z
N MET A 1 26.71 28.80 -20.54
CA MET A 1 26.61 28.11 -19.23
C MET A 1 26.14 26.69 -19.52
N ILE A 2 26.93 25.68 -19.19
CA ILE A 2 26.53 24.28 -19.44
C ILE A 2 25.61 23.86 -18.30
N ILE A 3 24.35 23.57 -18.60
CA ILE A 3 23.40 23.04 -17.62
C ILE A 3 23.91 21.66 -17.18
N ASN A 4 24.13 21.48 -15.87
CA ASN A 4 24.59 20.21 -15.30
C ASN A 4 23.57 19.09 -15.58
N GLN A 5 24.01 18.03 -16.26
CA GLN A 5 23.14 16.93 -16.68
C GLN A 5 22.55 16.14 -15.50
N GLU A 6 23.30 15.99 -14.39
CA GLU A 6 22.78 15.33 -13.21
C GLU A 6 21.65 16.13 -12.55
N LEU A 7 21.79 17.46 -12.54
CA LEU A 7 20.74 18.35 -12.02
C LEU A 7 19.48 18.22 -12.87
N VAL A 8 19.61 18.19 -14.20
CA VAL A 8 18.48 17.98 -15.11
C VAL A 8 17.75 16.68 -14.78
N LYS A 9 18.48 15.57 -14.60
CA LYS A 9 17.88 14.28 -14.27
C LYS A 9 17.11 14.34 -12.95
N ARG A 10 17.71 14.90 -11.89
CA ARG A 10 17.03 15.03 -10.59
C ARG A 10 15.79 15.91 -10.65
N ILE A 11 15.86 17.07 -11.29
CA ILE A 11 14.74 18.03 -11.38
C ILE A 11 13.59 17.46 -12.20
N LYS A 12 13.90 16.80 -13.32
CA LYS A 12 12.92 16.13 -14.18
C LYS A 12 11.96 15.26 -13.35
N ASP A 13 12.51 14.42 -12.48
CA ASP A 13 11.72 13.45 -11.72
C ASP A 13 10.94 14.08 -10.56
N HIS A 14 11.44 15.15 -9.94
CA HIS A 14 10.74 15.83 -8.82
C HIS A 14 9.61 16.76 -9.29
N PHE A 15 9.73 17.34 -10.49
CA PHE A 15 8.80 18.36 -10.99
C PHE A 15 7.91 17.85 -12.14
N ASP A 16 8.01 16.56 -12.48
CA ASP A 16 7.26 15.91 -13.56
C ASP A 16 7.42 16.65 -14.91
N LEU A 17 8.63 17.16 -15.16
CA LEU A 17 8.98 17.85 -16.39
C LEU A 17 9.59 16.84 -17.37
N ASN A 18 9.50 17.11 -18.67
CA ASN A 18 10.35 16.42 -19.64
C ASN A 18 11.76 17.05 -19.68
N ILE A 19 12.68 16.43 -20.44
CA ILE A 19 14.09 16.89 -20.51
C ILE A 19 14.19 18.30 -21.09
N TYR A 20 13.39 18.64 -22.10
CA TYR A 20 13.42 19.97 -22.72
C TYR A 20 12.82 21.02 -21.80
N GLU A 21 11.68 20.73 -21.17
CA GLU A 21 11.07 21.58 -20.14
C GLU A 21 12.04 21.86 -19.00
N THR A 22 12.75 20.84 -18.53
CA THR A 22 13.73 21.00 -17.45
C THR A 22 14.88 21.93 -17.87
N LYS A 23 15.46 21.71 -19.06
CA LYS A 23 16.55 22.56 -19.57
C LYS A 23 16.10 24.01 -19.79
N VAL A 24 14.93 24.21 -20.36
CA VAL A 24 14.37 25.55 -20.60
C VAL A 24 14.03 26.24 -19.27
N TRP A 25 13.43 25.54 -18.30
CA TRP A 25 13.13 26.12 -17.00
C TRP A 25 14.38 26.51 -16.21
N LEU A 26 15.42 25.67 -16.23
CA LEU A 26 16.72 26.00 -15.62
C LEU A 26 17.38 27.21 -16.32
N ALA A 27 17.25 27.32 -17.64
CA ALA A 27 17.73 28.49 -18.38
C ALA A 27 16.99 29.78 -17.93
N LEU A 28 15.67 29.73 -17.78
CA LEU A 28 14.87 30.85 -17.27
C LEU A 28 15.30 31.26 -15.85
N LEU A 29 15.46 30.29 -14.95
CA LEU A 29 15.92 30.53 -13.57
C LEU A 29 17.30 31.21 -13.53
N SER A 30 18.18 30.91 -14.49
CA SER A 30 19.55 31.44 -14.51
C SER A 30 19.66 32.91 -14.96
N LYS A 31 18.70 33.43 -15.73
CA LYS A 31 18.77 34.76 -16.35
C LYS A 31 17.62 35.69 -15.99
N GLY A 32 16.59 35.18 -15.31
CA GLY A 32 15.43 35.97 -14.89
C GLY A 32 14.47 36.25 -16.04
N ILE A 33 14.77 37.26 -16.88
CA ILE A 33 13.88 37.71 -17.97
C ILE A 33 14.58 37.51 -19.32
N VAL A 34 14.10 36.58 -20.13
CA VAL A 34 14.71 36.24 -21.42
C VAL A 34 13.68 36.00 -22.51
N SER A 35 14.05 36.27 -23.76
CA SER A 35 13.28 35.90 -24.94
C SER A 35 13.41 34.41 -25.27
N ALA A 36 12.51 33.88 -26.10
CA ALA A 36 12.60 32.50 -26.57
C ALA A 36 13.92 32.21 -27.33
N GLY A 37 14.42 33.18 -28.09
CA GLY A 37 15.69 33.06 -28.83
C GLY A 37 16.89 32.90 -27.90
N GLU A 38 17.00 33.77 -26.90
CA GLU A 38 18.04 33.69 -25.86
C GLU A 38 17.92 32.41 -25.03
N THR A 39 16.69 32.00 -24.73
CA THR A 39 16.43 30.77 -23.96
C THR A 39 16.89 29.52 -24.73
N ALA A 40 16.70 29.48 -26.05
CA ALA A 40 17.15 28.38 -26.89
C ALA A 40 18.69 28.25 -26.87
N GLU A 41 19.39 29.38 -26.94
CA GLU A 41 20.84 29.43 -26.89
C GLU A 41 21.40 28.95 -25.54
N ILE A 42 20.77 29.36 -24.44
CA ILE A 42 21.20 28.97 -23.08
C ILE A 42 20.86 27.50 -22.79
N SER A 43 19.66 27.06 -23.15
CA SER A 43 19.16 25.72 -22.83
C SER A 43 19.74 24.62 -23.71
N GLY A 44 20.28 24.97 -24.89
CA GLY A 44 20.70 24.02 -25.92
C GLY A 44 19.53 23.23 -26.52
N VAL A 45 18.29 23.70 -26.32
CA VAL A 45 17.08 23.14 -26.94
C VAL A 45 16.87 23.82 -28.29
N PRO A 46 16.50 23.08 -29.36
CA PRO A 46 16.25 23.69 -30.67
C PRO A 46 15.22 24.82 -30.60
N ARG A 47 15.47 25.94 -31.29
CA ARG A 47 14.62 27.14 -31.24
C ARG A 47 13.14 26.84 -31.47
N SER A 48 12.80 25.99 -32.45
CA SER A 48 11.42 25.60 -32.72
C SER A 48 10.74 24.94 -31.51
N ARG A 49 11.47 24.10 -30.77
CA ARG A 49 10.98 23.44 -29.55
C ARG A 49 10.92 24.37 -28.35
N THR A 50 11.81 25.37 -28.28
CA THR A 50 11.83 26.30 -27.14
C THR A 50 10.54 27.10 -27.02
N TYR A 51 9.90 27.48 -28.13
CA TYR A 51 8.60 28.17 -28.09
C TYR A 51 7.50 27.30 -27.47
N ASP A 52 7.32 26.07 -27.96
CA ASP A 52 6.32 25.12 -27.44
C ASP A 52 6.55 24.82 -25.95
N VAL A 53 7.82 24.65 -25.57
CA VAL A 53 8.21 24.34 -24.19
C VAL A 53 7.95 25.52 -23.26
N LEU A 54 8.25 26.74 -23.69
CA LEU A 54 7.98 27.94 -22.90
C LEU A 54 6.46 28.15 -22.68
N GLU A 55 5.65 27.85 -23.69
CA GLU A 55 4.19 27.88 -23.56
C GLU A 55 3.68 26.79 -22.60
N SER A 56 4.22 25.57 -22.69
CA SER A 56 3.92 24.47 -21.74
C SER A 56 4.27 24.88 -20.31
N LEU A 57 5.48 25.41 -20.08
CA LEU A 57 5.92 25.87 -18.77
C LEU A 57 5.03 27.00 -18.24
N ALA A 58 4.58 27.92 -19.10
CA ALA A 58 3.63 28.96 -18.70
C ALA A 58 2.26 28.39 -18.29
N LYS A 59 1.68 27.50 -19.10
CA LYS A 59 0.41 26.81 -18.78
C LYS A 59 0.49 26.02 -17.48
N ARG A 60 1.63 25.37 -17.23
CA ARG A 60 1.90 24.60 -16.01
C ARG A 60 2.22 25.49 -14.81
N GLY A 61 2.46 26.78 -15.01
CA GLY A 61 2.78 27.75 -13.96
C GLY A 61 4.22 27.67 -13.45
N PHE A 62 5.16 27.29 -14.31
CA PHE A 62 6.60 27.36 -14.08
C PHE A 62 7.21 28.67 -14.60
N ALA A 63 6.50 29.36 -15.51
CA ALA A 63 6.92 30.63 -16.08
C ALA A 63 5.74 31.59 -16.27
N ILE A 64 6.04 32.88 -16.42
CA ILE A 64 5.10 33.94 -16.77
C ILE A 64 5.53 34.53 -18.11
N VAL A 65 4.55 34.72 -19.00
CA VAL A 65 4.76 35.42 -20.27
C VAL A 65 4.67 36.92 -20.02
N LYS A 66 5.73 37.65 -20.35
CA LYS A 66 5.76 39.10 -20.36
C LYS A 66 5.50 39.58 -21.80
N ILE A 67 4.32 40.17 -21.99
CA ILE A 67 3.89 40.72 -23.27
C ILE A 67 4.81 41.89 -23.64
N GLY A 68 5.34 41.86 -24.87
CA GLY A 68 6.27 42.85 -25.39
C GLY A 68 6.76 42.48 -26.79
N LYS A 69 7.52 43.37 -27.43
CA LYS A 69 8.20 43.11 -28.70
C LYS A 69 9.72 43.20 -28.47
N PRO A 70 10.46 42.07 -28.38
CA PRO A 70 9.99 40.69 -28.46
C PRO A 70 9.31 40.20 -27.17
N VAL A 71 8.53 39.11 -27.27
CA VAL A 71 7.92 38.42 -26.12
C VAL A 71 9.02 37.84 -25.21
N LYS A 72 8.87 38.03 -23.90
CA LYS A 72 9.82 37.52 -22.90
C LYS A 72 9.14 36.60 -21.90
N TYR A 73 9.93 35.75 -21.25
CA TYR A 73 9.49 34.79 -20.25
C TYR A 73 10.28 35.00 -18.96
N ILE A 74 9.60 34.77 -17.85
CA ILE A 74 10.17 34.89 -16.50
C ILE A 74 9.89 33.61 -15.74
N ALA A 75 10.90 32.98 -15.15
CA ALA A 75 10.68 31.84 -14.27
C ALA A 75 9.89 32.28 -13.02
N ILE A 76 8.94 31.45 -12.61
CA ILE A 76 8.30 31.59 -11.30
C ILE A 76 9.27 31.04 -10.24
N ASP A 77 9.27 31.66 -9.06
CA ASP A 77 10.06 31.22 -7.91
C ASP A 77 9.81 29.71 -7.65
N PRO A 78 10.87 28.87 -7.59
CA PRO A 78 10.73 27.45 -7.32
C PRO A 78 9.91 27.13 -6.07
N LYS A 79 9.93 27.97 -5.02
CA LYS A 79 9.12 27.79 -3.83
C LYS A 79 7.62 27.83 -4.15
N VAL A 80 7.21 28.81 -4.95
CA VAL A 80 5.82 28.96 -5.40
C VAL A 80 5.40 27.79 -6.31
N VAL A 81 6.31 27.34 -7.19
CA VAL A 81 6.07 26.17 -8.04
C VAL A 81 5.85 24.92 -7.19
N ILE A 82 6.71 24.68 -6.18
CA ILE A 82 6.59 23.53 -5.26
C ILE A 82 5.25 23.55 -4.52
N ASP A 83 4.85 24.69 -3.97
CA ASP A 83 3.59 24.80 -3.22
C ASP A 83 2.37 24.56 -4.12
N LYS A 84 2.43 25.02 -5.37
CA LYS A 84 1.39 24.76 -6.37
C LYS A 84 1.32 23.27 -6.75
N LEU A 85 2.46 22.61 -6.94
CA LEU A 85 2.51 21.18 -7.24
C LEU A 85 1.97 20.34 -6.08
N LYS A 86 2.33 20.66 -4.83
CA LYS A 86 1.77 20.02 -3.64
C LYS A 86 0.25 20.13 -3.59
N THR A 87 -0.27 21.34 -3.79
CA THR A 87 -1.71 21.60 -3.78
C THR A 87 -2.42 20.80 -4.88
N LYS A 88 -1.86 20.78 -6.10
CA LYS A 88 -2.39 19.98 -7.21
C LYS A 88 -2.41 18.48 -6.88
N ALA A 89 -1.33 17.95 -6.32
CA ALA A 89 -1.24 16.55 -5.95
C ALA A 89 -2.26 16.16 -4.87
N LEU A 90 -2.44 17.01 -3.85
CA LEU A 90 -3.46 16.81 -2.81
C LEU A 90 -4.87 16.79 -3.41
N ASN A 91 -5.21 17.75 -4.27
CA ASN A 91 -6.51 17.80 -4.92
C ASN A 91 -6.76 16.56 -5.80
N GLN A 92 -5.76 16.12 -6.58
CA GLN A 92 -5.86 14.90 -7.39
C GLN A 92 -6.06 13.65 -6.53
N ALA A 93 -5.34 13.54 -5.41
CA ALA A 93 -5.51 12.45 -4.47
C ALA A 93 -6.92 12.45 -3.86
N GLN A 94 -7.43 13.61 -3.44
CA GLN A 94 -8.77 13.76 -2.90
C GLN A 94 -9.85 13.38 -3.92
N GLU A 95 -9.75 13.86 -5.17
CA GLU A 95 -10.66 13.49 -6.25
C GLU A 95 -10.62 11.98 -6.52
N LYS A 96 -9.42 11.37 -6.51
CA LYS A 96 -9.30 9.92 -6.70
C LYS A 96 -9.96 9.14 -5.57
N VAL A 97 -9.76 9.55 -4.32
CA VAL A 97 -10.41 8.94 -3.14
C VAL A 97 -11.93 9.08 -3.26
N LYS A 98 -12.42 10.26 -3.62
CA LYS A 98 -13.86 10.51 -3.82
C LYS A 98 -14.42 9.62 -4.93
N SER A 99 -13.73 9.50 -6.07
CA SER A 99 -14.17 8.62 -7.16
C SER A 99 -14.23 7.15 -6.76
N LEU A 100 -13.27 6.68 -5.95
CA LEU A 100 -13.24 5.30 -5.48
C LEU A 100 -14.30 5.03 -4.41
N THR A 101 -14.61 6.04 -3.60
CA THR A 101 -15.67 5.95 -2.59
C THR A 101 -17.03 5.85 -3.26
N ASN A 102 -17.29 6.73 -4.22
CA ASN A 102 -18.55 6.76 -4.98
C ASN A 102 -18.72 5.55 -5.90
N LEU A 103 -17.63 4.86 -6.28
CA LEU A 103 -17.69 3.68 -7.12
C LEU A 103 -18.59 2.60 -6.51
N LYS A 104 -18.63 2.46 -5.18
CA LYS A 104 -19.48 1.47 -4.50
C LYS A 104 -20.98 1.65 -4.75
N ASP A 105 -21.40 2.88 -5.03
CA ASP A 105 -22.80 3.24 -5.31
C ASP A 105 -23.06 3.34 -6.83
N ALA A 106 -22.04 3.10 -7.65
CA ALA A 106 -22.11 3.20 -9.10
C ALA A 106 -22.57 1.87 -9.73
N PRO A 107 -23.31 1.89 -10.86
CA PRO A 107 -23.80 0.67 -11.51
C PRO A 107 -22.67 -0.29 -11.93
N GLU A 108 -21.48 0.24 -12.24
CA GLU A 108 -20.29 -0.55 -12.54
C GLU A 108 -19.88 -1.46 -11.38
N TYR A 109 -20.13 -1.04 -10.13
CA TYR A 109 -19.84 -1.88 -8.96
C TYR A 109 -20.78 -3.08 -8.84
N GLU A 110 -22.06 -2.93 -9.21
CA GLU A 110 -22.98 -4.06 -9.27
C GLU A 110 -22.53 -5.07 -10.33
N GLU A 111 -22.08 -4.61 -11.50
CA GLU A 111 -21.53 -5.46 -12.54
C GLU A 111 -20.29 -6.22 -12.06
N LEU A 112 -19.36 -5.54 -11.38
CA LEU A 112 -18.19 -6.16 -10.76
C LEU A 112 -18.58 -7.20 -9.70
N GLN A 113 -19.57 -6.91 -8.86
CA GLN A 113 -20.10 -7.85 -7.87
C GLN A 113 -20.75 -9.07 -8.53
N ASN A 114 -21.47 -8.87 -9.62
CA ASN A 114 -22.12 -9.96 -10.35
C ASN A 114 -21.08 -10.87 -11.02
N LEU A 115 -20.05 -10.30 -11.67
CA LEU A 115 -18.93 -11.08 -12.22
C LEU A 115 -18.19 -11.87 -11.14
N HIS A 116 -17.98 -11.28 -9.96
CA HIS A 116 -17.41 -11.97 -8.82
C HIS A 116 -18.29 -13.14 -8.36
N LYS A 117 -19.62 -12.93 -8.21
CA LYS A 117 -20.57 -13.99 -7.83
C LYS A 117 -20.62 -15.13 -8.86
N VAL A 118 -20.71 -14.80 -10.15
CA VAL A 118 -20.78 -15.78 -11.24
C VAL A 118 -19.51 -16.65 -11.31
N SER A 119 -18.35 -16.08 -11.02
CA SER A 119 -17.07 -16.81 -10.98
C SER A 119 -16.98 -17.82 -9.83
N ILE A 120 -17.79 -17.68 -8.77
CA ILE A 120 -17.76 -18.55 -7.59
C ILE A 120 -18.79 -19.70 -7.72
N LEU A 121 -19.76 -19.58 -8.63
CA LEU A 121 -20.94 -20.47 -8.67
C LEU A 121 -20.75 -21.88 -9.29
N PRO A 122 -19.56 -22.31 -9.76
CA PRO A 122 -19.27 -23.74 -9.91
C PRO A 122 -18.04 -24.21 -9.11
N ILE A 123 -17.56 -23.45 -8.12
CA ILE A 123 -16.47 -23.90 -7.26
C ILE A 123 -17.11 -24.33 -5.94
N LYS A 124 -17.38 -25.64 -5.82
CA LYS A 124 -17.63 -26.32 -4.54
C LYS A 124 -16.80 -25.63 -3.45
N ALA A 125 -17.39 -25.21 -2.33
CA ALA A 125 -16.67 -24.47 -1.29
C ALA A 125 -15.36 -25.18 -0.88
N GLU A 126 -15.36 -26.52 -1.01
CA GLU A 126 -14.24 -27.45 -0.83
C GLU A 126 -13.07 -27.28 -1.84
N SER A 127 -13.23 -26.47 -2.89
CA SER A 127 -12.24 -26.17 -3.94
C SER A 127 -11.76 -24.72 -3.96
N LEU A 128 -12.25 -23.87 -3.05
CA LEU A 128 -11.72 -22.52 -2.84
C LEU A 128 -10.38 -22.61 -2.10
N SER A 129 -9.31 -22.62 -2.89
CA SER A 129 -7.93 -22.44 -2.43
C SER A 129 -7.36 -21.17 -3.05
N GLY A 130 -6.80 -20.30 -2.22
CA GLY A 130 -6.19 -19.04 -2.64
C GLY A 130 -4.73 -19.00 -2.27
N ASN A 131 -3.86 -18.74 -3.25
CA ASN A 131 -2.47 -18.39 -2.99
C ASN A 131 -2.41 -16.93 -2.53
N LEU A 132 -1.93 -16.70 -1.32
CA LEU A 132 -1.73 -15.37 -0.74
C LEU A 132 -0.25 -15.04 -0.81
N LYS A 133 0.10 -13.98 -1.54
CA LYS A 133 1.46 -13.46 -1.61
C LYS A 133 1.54 -12.03 -1.09
N GLY A 134 2.56 -11.76 -0.31
CA GLY A 134 2.85 -10.44 0.24
C GLY A 134 2.09 -10.15 1.53
N ARG A 135 2.80 -9.50 2.46
CA ARG A 135 2.34 -9.21 3.82
C ARG A 135 0.97 -8.54 3.88
N SER A 136 0.73 -7.52 3.06
CA SER A 136 -0.52 -6.76 3.05
C SER A 136 -1.73 -7.62 2.68
N ASN A 137 -1.57 -8.51 1.69
CA ASN A 137 -2.64 -9.40 1.23
C ASN A 137 -2.97 -10.45 2.29
N ILE A 138 -1.94 -11.04 2.91
CA ILE A 138 -2.09 -12.00 4.00
C ILE A 138 -2.81 -11.35 5.19
N LEU A 139 -2.35 -10.19 5.66
CA LEU A 139 -2.99 -9.46 6.75
C LEU A 139 -4.42 -9.01 6.42
N SER A 140 -4.69 -8.66 5.16
CA SER A 140 -6.04 -8.36 4.69
C SER A 140 -6.94 -9.59 4.79
N LYS A 141 -6.47 -10.75 4.31
CA LYS A 141 -7.25 -11.99 4.36
C LYS A 141 -7.46 -12.49 5.78
N ILE A 142 -6.46 -12.38 6.68
CA ILE A 142 -6.63 -12.71 8.11
C ILE A 142 -7.72 -11.84 8.72
N ARG A 143 -7.71 -10.52 8.47
CA ARG A 143 -8.75 -9.60 8.95
C ARG A 143 -10.12 -9.97 8.40
N GLU A 144 -10.21 -10.32 7.13
CA GLU A 144 -11.47 -10.74 6.50
C GLU A 144 -12.04 -11.98 7.20
N ILE A 145 -11.26 -13.08 7.29
CA ILE A 145 -11.77 -14.34 7.86
C ILE A 145 -12.07 -14.22 9.36
N PHE A 146 -11.35 -13.37 10.10
CA PHE A 146 -11.60 -13.16 11.52
C PHE A 146 -12.82 -12.26 11.75
N ASN A 147 -13.01 -11.20 10.96
CA ASN A 147 -14.19 -10.34 11.10
C ASN A 147 -15.49 -11.05 10.68
N ASN A 148 -15.41 -12.03 9.78
CA ASN A 148 -16.55 -12.84 9.35
C ASN A 148 -16.83 -14.04 10.29
N SER A 149 -15.99 -14.26 11.31
CA SER A 149 -16.16 -15.35 12.25
C SER A 149 -17.33 -15.07 13.20
N GLU A 150 -18.03 -16.14 13.60
CA GLU A 150 -19.19 -16.06 14.51
C GLU A 150 -18.96 -16.80 15.84
N LYS A 151 -18.00 -17.73 15.92
CA LYS A 151 -17.87 -18.66 17.06
C LYS A 151 -16.50 -18.61 17.70
N GLU A 152 -15.45 -18.91 16.93
CA GLU A 152 -14.09 -18.94 17.46
C GLU A 152 -13.03 -18.70 16.40
N VAL A 153 -11.95 -18.03 16.82
CA VAL A 153 -10.75 -17.88 16.01
C VAL A 153 -9.54 -18.46 16.74
N LEU A 154 -8.62 -19.02 15.98
CA LEU A 154 -7.36 -19.55 16.45
C LEU A 154 -6.21 -18.86 15.71
N LEU A 155 -5.24 -18.39 16.47
CA LEU A 155 -4.02 -17.78 15.96
C LEU A 155 -2.83 -18.60 16.47
N SER A 156 -2.01 -19.12 15.55
CA SER A 156 -0.75 -19.80 15.83
C SER A 156 0.35 -19.12 15.03
N THR A 157 1.33 -18.50 15.69
CA THR A 157 2.50 -17.87 15.04
C THR A 157 3.65 -17.71 16.04
N SER A 158 4.80 -17.14 15.67
CA SER A 158 5.85 -16.81 16.63
C SER A 158 5.54 -15.54 17.43
N ILE A 159 6.24 -15.35 18.55
CA ILE A 159 6.18 -14.08 19.28
C ILE A 159 6.75 -12.92 18.44
N GLU A 160 7.81 -13.15 17.66
CA GLU A 160 8.41 -12.15 16.78
C GLU A 160 7.43 -11.68 15.69
N ASP A 161 6.77 -12.61 14.99
CA ASP A 161 5.77 -12.32 13.94
C ASP A 161 4.55 -11.61 14.51
N PHE A 162 4.10 -12.02 15.70
CA PHE A 162 3.00 -11.36 16.39
C PHE A 162 3.34 -9.91 16.75
N GLU A 163 4.53 -9.66 17.31
CA GLU A 163 4.98 -8.30 17.67
C GLU A 163 5.10 -7.40 16.44
N GLU A 164 5.66 -7.92 15.36
CA GLU A 164 5.80 -7.21 14.10
C GLU A 164 4.44 -6.86 13.46
N LYS A 165 3.41 -7.68 13.69
CA LYS A 165 2.03 -7.51 13.21
C LYS A 165 1.08 -6.98 14.29
N SER A 166 1.61 -6.56 15.45
CA SER A 166 0.83 -6.17 16.64
C SER A 166 -0.15 -5.02 16.38
N ARG A 167 0.22 -4.07 15.50
CA ARG A 167 -0.66 -2.95 15.08
C ARG A 167 -1.96 -3.43 14.42
N VAL A 168 -1.96 -4.64 13.85
CA VAL A 168 -3.14 -5.26 13.25
C VAL A 168 -3.79 -6.26 14.20
N PHE A 169 -3.00 -7.12 14.85
CA PHE A 169 -3.53 -8.16 15.72
C PHE A 169 -4.17 -7.61 16.99
N LEU A 170 -3.58 -6.62 17.66
CA LEU A 170 -4.12 -6.13 18.94
C LEU A 170 -5.51 -5.50 18.78
N PRO A 171 -5.76 -4.59 17.81
CA PRO A 171 -7.11 -4.06 17.59
C PRO A 171 -8.11 -5.15 17.15
N LEU A 172 -7.67 -6.09 16.31
CA LEU A 172 -8.52 -7.19 15.84
C LEU A 172 -8.95 -8.10 16.98
N ILE A 173 -8.01 -8.54 17.81
CA ILE A 173 -8.30 -9.39 18.99
C ILE A 173 -9.19 -8.66 19.99
N LYS A 174 -8.95 -7.35 20.22
CA LYS A 174 -9.79 -6.54 21.09
C LYS A 174 -11.24 -6.53 20.61
N LYS A 175 -11.46 -6.23 19.32
CA LYS A 175 -12.79 -6.25 18.71
C LYS A 175 -13.46 -7.62 18.84
N LEU A 176 -12.76 -8.71 18.52
CA LEU A 176 -13.31 -10.06 18.63
C LEU A 176 -13.72 -10.43 20.06
N ASN A 177 -12.96 -9.98 21.06
CA ASN A 177 -13.32 -10.16 22.46
C ASN A 177 -14.54 -9.30 22.87
N GLU A 178 -14.68 -8.09 22.34
CA GLU A 178 -15.87 -7.24 22.53
C GLU A 178 -17.12 -7.87 21.91
N ASP A 179 -16.97 -8.50 20.74
CA ASP A 179 -17.99 -9.30 20.06
C ASP A 179 -18.28 -10.65 20.76
N LYS A 180 -17.61 -10.93 21.89
CA LYS A 180 -17.72 -12.16 22.71
C LYS A 180 -17.34 -13.45 21.99
N LEU A 181 -16.52 -13.37 20.94
CA LEU A 181 -15.97 -14.54 20.27
C LEU A 181 -14.87 -15.20 21.10
N LYS A 182 -14.73 -16.51 20.95
CA LYS A 182 -13.65 -17.26 21.60
C LYS A 182 -12.34 -17.10 20.82
N VAL A 183 -11.41 -16.30 21.35
CA VAL A 183 -10.08 -16.11 20.77
C VAL A 183 -9.07 -17.03 21.46
N LYS A 184 -8.38 -17.89 20.70
CA LYS A 184 -7.27 -18.71 21.20
C LYS A 184 -5.96 -18.32 20.51
N ILE A 185 -4.94 -18.02 21.30
CA ILE A 185 -3.66 -17.52 20.80
C ILE A 185 -2.56 -18.48 21.27
N ALA A 186 -1.87 -19.13 20.34
CA ALA A 186 -0.67 -19.92 20.58
C ALA A 186 0.55 -19.20 19.98
N LEU A 187 1.58 -19.00 20.79
CA LEU A 187 2.81 -18.34 20.35
C LEU A 187 4.01 -19.25 20.57
N SER A 188 4.86 -19.41 19.56
CA SER A 188 6.17 -20.05 19.70
C SER A 188 7.27 -19.01 19.95
N GLY A 189 8.35 -19.41 20.61
CA GLY A 189 9.51 -18.54 20.87
C GLY A 189 9.76 -18.35 22.37
N ASP A 190 10.35 -17.22 22.73
CA ASP A 190 10.76 -16.92 24.11
C ASP A 190 9.55 -16.76 25.05
N VAL A 191 9.46 -17.67 26.01
CA VAL A 191 8.39 -17.73 27.03
C VAL A 191 8.30 -16.44 27.84
N GLU A 192 9.42 -15.77 28.13
CA GLU A 192 9.41 -14.53 28.88
C GLU A 192 8.81 -13.37 28.06
N LYS A 193 9.12 -13.30 26.77
CA LYS A 193 8.50 -12.32 25.86
C LYS A 193 6.99 -12.54 25.78
N ILE A 194 6.54 -13.80 25.66
CA ILE A 194 5.11 -14.14 25.65
C ILE A 194 4.42 -13.71 26.95
N LYS A 195 5.05 -13.95 28.11
CA LYS A 195 4.52 -13.50 29.42
C LYS A 195 4.41 -11.97 29.49
N LYS A 196 5.44 -11.24 29.02
CA LYS A 196 5.43 -9.76 28.96
C LYS A 196 4.33 -9.25 28.03
N LEU A 197 4.15 -9.86 26.85
CA LEU A 197 3.10 -9.52 25.90
C LEU A 197 1.71 -9.69 26.51
N ASN A 198 1.48 -10.83 27.19
CA ASN A 198 0.22 -11.13 27.87
C ASN A 198 -0.10 -10.09 28.94
N PHE A 199 0.86 -9.79 29.82
CA PHE A 199 0.67 -8.80 30.88
C PHE A 199 0.36 -7.40 30.31
N LYS A 200 1.12 -6.95 29.32
CA LYS A 200 0.98 -5.62 28.72
C LYS A 200 -0.36 -5.42 28.00
N ASN A 201 -0.88 -6.46 27.35
CA ASN A 201 -2.05 -6.34 26.47
C ASN A 201 -3.29 -7.07 26.99
N ASN A 202 -3.26 -7.58 28.23
CA ASN A 202 -4.32 -8.39 28.83
C ASN A 202 -4.74 -9.59 27.93
N LEU A 203 -3.74 -10.27 27.37
CA LEU A 203 -3.95 -11.44 26.50
C LEU A 203 -3.78 -12.74 27.28
N LYS A 204 -4.36 -13.82 26.72
CA LYS A 204 -4.23 -15.18 27.23
C LYS A 204 -3.50 -16.08 26.23
N ALA A 205 -2.40 -15.58 25.66
CA ALA A 205 -1.59 -16.35 24.74
C ALA A 205 -0.83 -17.46 25.48
N LYS A 206 -0.80 -18.66 24.91
CA LYS A 206 -0.07 -19.80 25.47
C LYS A 206 1.20 -20.04 24.67
N SER A 207 2.27 -20.40 25.37
CA SER A 207 3.51 -20.82 24.73
C SER A 207 3.35 -22.20 24.10
N ILE A 208 3.91 -22.40 22.90
CA ILE A 208 3.96 -23.69 22.20
C ILE A 208 5.34 -23.91 21.58
N ASN A 209 5.71 -25.17 21.33
CA ASN A 209 6.99 -25.53 20.70
C ASN A 209 6.88 -25.73 19.17
N ASN A 210 5.66 -25.69 18.62
CA ASN A 210 5.42 -25.85 17.19
C ASN A 210 5.61 -24.51 16.47
N THR A 211 6.39 -24.50 15.39
CA THR A 211 6.67 -23.32 14.55
C THR A 211 5.63 -23.09 13.44
N GLY A 212 4.60 -23.95 13.35
CA GLY A 212 3.53 -23.82 12.37
C GLY A 212 2.76 -22.51 12.52
N ARG A 213 2.78 -21.70 11.45
CA ARG A 213 2.03 -20.44 11.36
C ARG A 213 0.72 -20.65 10.63
N PHE A 214 -0.38 -20.51 11.33
CA PHE A 214 -1.70 -20.65 10.75
C PHE A 214 -2.78 -19.92 11.55
N TYR A 215 -3.85 -19.55 10.86
CA TYR A 215 -4.97 -18.76 11.35
C TYR A 215 -6.25 -19.47 10.96
N ILE A 216 -7.11 -19.81 11.93
CA ILE A 216 -8.33 -20.58 11.70
C ILE A 216 -9.53 -19.77 12.17
N ALA A 217 -10.59 -19.72 11.36
CA ALA A 217 -11.88 -19.13 11.72
C ALA A 217 -12.97 -20.22 11.68
N ASP A 218 -13.73 -20.33 12.78
CA ASP A 218 -14.88 -21.22 12.97
C ASP A 218 -14.68 -22.70 12.61
N LYS A 219 -13.41 -23.16 12.55
CA LYS A 219 -13.01 -24.48 12.03
C LYS A 219 -13.53 -24.75 10.60
N LYS A 220 -13.77 -23.69 9.83
CA LYS A 220 -14.21 -23.76 8.43
C LYS A 220 -13.12 -23.27 7.50
N GLU A 221 -12.49 -22.16 7.87
CA GLU A 221 -11.46 -21.52 7.06
C GLU A 221 -10.11 -21.55 7.77
N ILE A 222 -9.06 -21.66 6.99
CA ILE A 222 -7.68 -21.65 7.47
C ILE A 222 -6.77 -20.95 6.48
N ILE A 223 -5.89 -20.13 7.02
CA ILE A 223 -4.71 -19.61 6.32
C ILE A 223 -3.51 -20.30 6.94
N PHE A 224 -2.68 -20.97 6.15
CA PHE A 224 -1.41 -21.54 6.62
C PHE A 224 -0.25 -20.97 5.83
N MET A 225 0.82 -20.61 6.52
CA MET A 225 2.02 -20.04 5.90
C MET A 225 2.93 -21.17 5.42
N ILE A 226 3.50 -21.03 4.22
CA ILE A 226 4.36 -22.07 3.63
C ILE A 226 5.86 -21.76 3.73
N ASN A 227 6.21 -20.50 4.00
CA ASN A 227 7.60 -20.07 4.15
C ASN A 227 7.89 -19.50 5.54
N PRO A 228 9.17 -19.33 5.92
CA PRO A 228 9.56 -18.71 7.19
C PRO A 228 9.23 -17.22 7.26
N GLU A 229 9.24 -16.66 8.47
CA GLU A 229 8.89 -15.25 8.77
C GLU A 229 9.82 -14.25 8.08
N ASN A 230 11.10 -14.61 7.95
CA ASN A 230 12.16 -13.74 7.40
C ASN A 230 12.40 -13.95 5.90
N SER A 231 11.39 -14.40 5.17
CA SER A 231 11.48 -14.50 3.70
C SER A 231 11.24 -13.14 3.06
N ASP A 232 11.87 -12.88 1.90
CA ASP A 232 11.69 -11.62 1.16
C ASP A 232 10.22 -11.32 0.82
N GLU A 233 9.43 -12.38 0.66
CA GLU A 233 7.99 -12.31 0.41
C GLU A 233 7.27 -13.37 1.23
N GLU A 234 6.35 -12.99 2.11
CA GLU A 234 5.50 -13.96 2.82
C GLU A 234 4.52 -14.64 1.84
N VAL A 235 4.41 -15.96 1.95
CA VAL A 235 3.48 -16.76 1.15
C VAL A 235 2.64 -17.64 2.06
N GLY A 236 1.33 -17.58 1.86
CA GLY A 236 0.35 -18.40 2.58
C GLY A 236 -0.66 -19.00 1.61
N ILE A 237 -1.31 -20.06 2.06
CA ILE A 237 -2.42 -20.69 1.35
C ILE A 237 -3.64 -20.54 2.23
N TRP A 238 -4.70 -19.95 1.67
CA TRP A 238 -6.02 -19.93 2.27
C TRP A 238 -6.85 -21.08 1.72
N LEU A 239 -7.57 -21.76 2.59
CA LEU A 239 -8.48 -22.85 2.27
C LEU A 239 -9.80 -22.65 3.01
N ASN A 240 -10.92 -22.74 2.29
CA ASN A 240 -12.24 -22.91 2.89
C ASN A 240 -12.59 -24.41 2.95
N SER A 241 -11.95 -25.13 3.87
CA SER A 241 -12.15 -26.57 4.04
C SER A 241 -12.34 -26.89 5.52
N PRO A 242 -13.58 -27.17 5.95
CA PRO A 242 -13.83 -27.60 7.33
C PRO A 242 -13.04 -28.84 7.71
N TYR A 243 -12.79 -29.76 6.78
CA TYR A 243 -11.98 -30.95 7.04
C TYR A 243 -10.53 -30.58 7.40
N PHE A 244 -9.88 -29.77 6.56
CA PHE A 244 -8.49 -29.35 6.78
C PHE A 244 -8.36 -28.42 8.00
N ALA A 245 -9.28 -27.47 8.15
CA ALA A 245 -9.32 -26.57 9.30
C ALA A 245 -9.52 -27.34 10.62
N ASN A 246 -10.36 -28.39 10.64
CA ASN A 246 -10.51 -29.25 11.82
C ASN A 246 -9.24 -30.06 12.14
N ALA A 247 -8.54 -30.58 11.13
CA ALA A 247 -7.27 -31.30 11.34
C ALA A 247 -6.23 -30.39 12.02
N PHE A 248 -6.05 -29.17 11.53
CA PHE A 248 -5.13 -28.20 12.13
C PHE A 248 -5.61 -27.69 13.49
N ASN A 249 -6.91 -27.54 13.71
CA ASN A 249 -7.45 -27.22 15.03
C ASN A 249 -7.15 -28.33 16.06
N ASN A 250 -7.12 -29.60 15.65
CA ASN A 250 -6.69 -30.69 16.53
C ASN A 250 -5.19 -30.64 16.83
N LEU A 251 -4.35 -30.35 15.82
CA LEU A 251 -2.91 -30.10 16.03
C LEU A 251 -2.67 -28.94 17.02
N PHE A 252 -3.41 -27.85 16.85
CA PHE A 252 -3.38 -26.70 17.75
C PHE A 252 -3.81 -27.07 19.17
N LYS A 253 -4.90 -27.83 19.34
CA LYS A 253 -5.33 -28.26 20.67
C LYS A 253 -4.30 -29.15 21.35
N ASN A 254 -3.61 -30.00 20.59
CA ASN A 254 -2.58 -30.87 21.13
C ASN A 254 -1.36 -30.06 21.57
N SER A 255 -0.90 -29.08 20.77
CA SER A 255 0.20 -28.20 21.19
C SER A 255 -0.14 -27.37 22.42
N MET A 256 -1.42 -27.04 22.63
CA MET A 256 -1.91 -26.31 23.80
C MET A 256 -2.01 -27.13 25.09
N LYS A 257 -1.87 -28.45 25.03
CA LYS A 257 -1.92 -29.37 26.18
C LYS A 257 -0.54 -29.71 26.74
N THR A 258 0.51 -29.54 25.95
CA THR A 258 1.87 -30.04 26.26
C THR A 258 2.71 -29.08 27.10
N ASN A 259 2.10 -28.04 27.71
CA ASN A 259 2.75 -27.09 28.61
C ASN A 259 1.91 -26.86 29.87
#